data_AF-A0A8T3RPU9-F1
#
_entry.id   AF-A0A8T3RPU9-F1
#
_cell.length_a   1.000
_cell.length_b   1.000
_cell.length_c   1.000
_cell.angle_alpha   90.00
_cell.angle_beta   90.00
_cell.angle_gamma   90.00
#
_symmetry.space_group_name_H-M   'P 1'
#
loop_
_entity.id
_entity.type
_entity.pdbx_description
1 polymer ?
#
loop_
_entity_poly.entity_id
_entity_poly.type
_entity_poly.pdbx_seq_one_letter_code
_entity_poly.pdbx_strand_id
1 'polypeptide(L)' 'MAQTQLATRIDTRVKKAVEAVCDARGLKMNRFIEDALIDKLEELEDIEDLKQIRGEPTRPLSDILEDLKLDGKL' A
#
# COMPACT_ATOMS: atom_id res chain seq x y z
N MET A 1 -8.14 1.55 -20.09
CA MET A 1 -8.57 2.69 -19.25
C MET A 1 -8.10 3.98 -19.90
N ALA A 2 -8.84 5.09 -19.77
CA ALA A 2 -8.44 6.37 -20.35
C ALA A 2 -7.25 6.97 -19.58
N GLN A 3 -6.20 7.38 -20.28
CA GLN A 3 -5.05 8.06 -19.67
C GLN A 3 -5.34 9.55 -19.53
N THR A 4 -5.02 10.11 -18.37
CA THR A 4 -5.16 11.54 -18.08
C THR A 4 -3.79 12.12 -17.73
N GLN A 5 -3.53 13.37 -18.12
CA GLN A 5 -2.25 14.03 -17.87
C GLN A 5 -2.17 14.53 -16.43
N LEU A 6 -1.06 14.22 -15.75
CA LEU A 6 -0.70 14.78 -14.44
C LEU A 6 0.45 15.78 -14.64
N ALA A 7 0.24 17.04 -14.25
CA ALA A 7 1.26 18.08 -14.31
C ALA A 7 1.61 18.58 -12.91
N THR A 8 2.83 18.34 -12.46
CA THR A 8 3.31 18.74 -11.13
C THR A 8 4.75 19.25 -11.19
N ARG A 9 5.14 20.05 -10.20
CA ARG A 9 6.54 20.48 -10.02
C ARG A 9 7.20 19.56 -9.00
N ILE A 10 8.39 19.06 -9.34
CA ILE A 10 9.18 18.20 -8.46
C ILE A 10 10.60 18.76 -8.31
N ASP A 11 11.29 18.41 -7.22
CA ASP A 11 12.68 18.79 -6.99
C ASP A 11 13.57 18.23 -8.11
N THR A 12 14.52 19.05 -8.58
CA THR A 12 15.39 18.70 -9.71
C THR A 12 16.26 17.47 -9.42
N ARG A 13 16.67 17.26 -8.16
CA ARG A 13 17.47 16.10 -7.76
C ARG A 13 16.63 14.82 -7.82
N VAL A 14 15.37 14.90 -7.42
CA VAL A 14 14.44 13.77 -7.52
C VAL A 14 14.22 13.39 -8.98
N LYS A 15 13.94 14.37 -9.85
CA LYS A 15 13.80 14.13 -11.30
C LYS A 15 15.01 13.41 -11.88
N LYS A 16 16.22 13.88 -11.59
CA LYS A 16 17.48 13.26 -12.05
C LYS A 16 17.66 11.84 -11.52
N ALA A 17 17.33 11.60 -10.26
CA ALA A 17 17.42 10.26 -9.67
C ALA A 17 16.47 9.28 -10.35
N VAL A 18 15.23 9.70 -10.62
CA VAL A 18 14.26 8.86 -11.32
C VAL A 18 14.70 8.59 -12.76
N GLU A 19 15.21 9.61 -13.48
CA GLU A 19 15.76 9.44 -14.84
C GLU A 19 16.87 8.39 -14.87
N ALA A 20 17.85 8.47 -13.97
CA ALA A 20 18.94 7.51 -13.90
C ALA A 20 18.45 6.07 -13.63
N VAL A 21 17.44 5.89 -12.77
CA VAL A 21 16.85 4.58 -12.49
C VAL A 21 16.07 4.04 -13.68
N CYS A 22 15.29 4.89 -14.35
CA CYS A 22 14.54 4.53 -15.54
C CYS A 22 15.46 4.11 -16.68
N ASP A 23 16.54 4.87 -16.92
CA ASP A 23 17.53 4.58 -17.96
C ASP A 23 18.26 3.26 -17.68
N ALA A 24 18.71 3.04 -16.44
CA ALA A 24 19.42 1.83 -16.06
C ALA A 24 18.57 0.55 -16.15
N ARG A 25 17.24 0.67 -15.97
CA ARG A 25 16.30 -0.47 -15.95
C ARG A 25 15.43 -0.59 -17.21
N GLY A 26 15.60 0.31 -18.18
CA GLY A 26 14.79 0.33 -19.40
C GLY A 26 13.30 0.62 -19.15
N LEU A 27 12.99 1.40 -18.11
CA LEU A 27 11.62 1.69 -17.70
C LEU A 27 11.13 3.01 -18.30
N LYS A 28 9.85 3.06 -18.69
CA LYS A 28 9.20 4.32 -19.06
C LYS A 28 8.91 5.13 -17.80
N MET A 29 9.35 6.39 -17.79
CA MET A 29 9.13 7.35 -16.71
C MET A 29 7.66 7.39 -16.23
N ASN A 30 6.71 7.48 -17.17
CA ASN A 30 5.28 7.53 -16.83
C ASN A 30 4.82 6.28 -16.08
N ARG A 31 5.31 5.10 -16.46
CA ARG A 31 4.94 3.84 -15.82
C ARG A 31 5.53 3.76 -14.41
N PHE A 32 6.79 4.16 -14.26
CA PHE A 32 7.44 4.23 -12.96
C PHE A 32 6.69 5.16 -11.99
N ILE A 33 6.28 6.33 -12.47
CA ILE A 33 5.51 7.29 -11.65
C ILE A 33 4.13 6.73 -11.30
N GLU A 34 3.44 6.12 -12.26
CA GLU A 34 2.13 5.49 -12.03
C GLU A 34 2.22 4.38 -10.97
N ASP A 35 3.19 3.47 -11.10
CA ASP A 35 3.42 2.39 -10.13
C ASP A 35 3.73 2.96 -8.73
N ALA A 36 4.64 3.94 -8.64
CA ALA A 36 4.98 4.56 -7.35
C ALA A 36 3.81 5.30 -6.70
N LEU A 37 2.89 5.87 -7.49
CA LEU A 37 1.68 6.50 -6.98
C LEU A 37 0.67 5.48 -6.49
N ILE A 38 0.50 4.35 -7.19
CA ILE A 38 -0.36 3.25 -6.78
C ILE A 38 0.15 2.68 -5.45
N ASP A 39 1.43 2.31 -5.38
CA ASP A 39 2.04 1.78 -4.17
C ASP A 39 1.82 2.71 -2.97
N LYS A 40 1.93 4.03 -3.19
CA LYS A 40 1.75 4.99 -2.10
C LYS A 40 0.29 5.17 -1.68
N LEU A 41 -0.66 5.04 -2.61
CA LEU A 41 -2.08 5.09 -2.30
C LEU A 41 -2.51 3.85 -1.52
N GLU A 42 -2.04 2.66 -1.92
CA GLU A 42 -2.26 1.40 -1.21
C GLU A 42 -1.70 1.47 0.22
N GLU A 43 -0.48 1.97 0.41
CA GLU A 43 0.10 2.16 1.75
C GLU A 43 -0.76 3.08 2.64
N LEU A 44 -1.36 4.13 2.08
CA LEU A 44 -2.22 5.04 2.83
C LEU A 44 -3.56 4.39 3.19
N GLU A 45 -4.11 3.57 2.30
CA GLU A 45 -5.32 2.76 2.56
C GLU A 45 -5.07 1.75 3.67
N ASP A 46 -3.98 0.99 3.61
CA ASP A 46 -3.58 0.03 4.64
C ASP A 46 -3.46 0.68 6.03
N ILE A 47 -2.89 1.89 6.11
CA ILE A 47 -2.77 2.63 7.36
C ILE A 47 -4.16 2.96 7.93
N GLU A 48 -5.12 3.29 7.07
CA GLU A 48 -6.48 3.61 7.50
C GLU A 48 -7.23 2.37 7.96
N ASP A 49 -7.11 1.26 7.23
CA ASP A 49 -7.66 -0.04 7.60
C ASP A 49 -7.13 -0.51 8.95
N LEU A 50 -5.82 -0.36 9.20
CA LEU A 50 -5.24 -0.68 10.51
C LEU A 50 -5.82 0.16 11.65
N LYS A 51 -6.19 1.42 11.42
CA LYS A 51 -6.87 2.23 12.45
C LYS A 51 -8.28 1.70 12.72
N GLN A 52 -8.99 1.26 11.69
CA GLN A 52 -10.32 0.67 11.83
C GLN A 52 -10.25 -0.64 12.61
N ILE A 53 -9.37 -1.56 12.20
CA ILE A 53 -9.17 -2.87 12.86
C ILE A 53 -8.81 -2.69 14.33
N ARG A 54 -7.97 -1.71 14.68
CA ARG A 54 -7.62 -1.42 16.09
C ARG A 54 -8.81 -0.96 16.93
N GLY A 55 -9.85 -0.42 16.31
CA GLY A 55 -11.09 -0.03 16.97
C GLY A 55 -12.12 -1.16 17.07
N GLU A 56 -11.88 -2.31 16.44
CA GLU A 56 -12.82 -3.42 16.47
C GLU A 56 -12.89 -4.05 17.87
N PRO A 57 -14.08 -4.52 18.28
CA PRO A 57 -14.23 -5.23 19.54
C PRO A 57 -13.40 -6.52 19.51
N THR A 58 -12.59 -6.72 20.56
CA THR A 58 -11.86 -7.97 20.75
C THR A 58 -12.70 -8.95 21.56
N ARG A 59 -12.50 -10.24 21.32
CA ARG A 59 -13.12 -11.32 22.11
C ARG A 59 -12.06 -12.32 22.57
N PRO A 60 -12.23 -12.94 23.75
CA PRO A 60 -11.34 -13.99 24.22
C PRO A 60 -11.24 -15.15 23.23
N LEU A 61 -10.04 -15.74 23.13
CA LEU A 61 -9.81 -16.93 22.30
C LEU A 61 -10.66 -18.12 22.76
N SER A 62 -10.92 -18.25 24.08
CA SER A 62 -11.79 -19.29 24.65
C SER A 62 -13.17 -19.30 24.00
N ASP A 63 -13.75 -18.11 23.83
CA ASP A 63 -15.11 -17.97 23.30
C ASP A 63 -15.13 -18.37 21.83
N ILE A 64 -14.07 -18.06 21.07
CA ILE A 64 -13.93 -18.47 19.67
C ILE A 64 -13.79 -20.00 19.56
N LEU A 65 -12.99 -20.61 20.45
CA LEU A 65 -12.79 -22.06 20.46
C LEU A 65 -14.08 -22.82 20.82
N GLU A 66 -14.88 -22.28 21.75
CA GLU A 66 -16.19 -22.82 22.09
C GLU A 66 -17.16 -22.76 20.90
N ASP A 67 -17.26 -21.60 20.22
CA ASP A 67 -18.10 -21.44 19.01
C ASP A 67 -17.70 -22.43 17.90
N LEU A 68 -16.40 -22.66 17.72
CA LEU A 68 -15.86 -23.56 16.72
C LEU A 68 -15.88 -25.04 17.14
N LYS A 69 -16.34 -25.36 18.37
CA LYS A 69 -16.33 -26.71 18.95
C LYS A 69 -14.95 -27.35 18.92
N LEU A 70 -13.92 -26.55 19.22
CA LEU A 70 -12.53 -26.98 19.28
C LEU A 70 -12.07 -27.06 20.73
N ASP A 71 -11.66 -28.25 21.16
CA ASP A 71 -11.29 -28.53 22.56
C ASP A 71 -9.77 -28.38 22.75
N GLY A 72 -9.22 -27.22 22.40
CA GLY A 72 -7.78 -26.98 22.46
C GLY A 72 -7.33 -26.38 23.80
N LYS A 73 -6.72 -27.17 24.69
CA LYS A 73 -5.80 -26.62 25.70
C LYS A 73 -4.46 -26.31 25.01
N LEU A 74 -4.03 -25.05 25.04
CA LEU A 74 -2.67 -24.65 24.66
C LEU A 74 -1.65 -25.22 25.64
#